data_AF-A0A1Y4E9F8-F1
#
_entry.id   AF-A0A1Y4E9F8-F1
#
_cell.length_a   1.000
_cell.length_b   1.000
_cell.length_c   1.000
_cell.angle_alpha   90.00
_cell.angle_beta   90.00
_cell.angle_gamma   90.00
#
_symmetry.space_group_name_H-M   'P 1'
#
loop_
_entity.id
_entity.type
_entity.pdbx_description
1 polymer ?
#
loop_
_entity_poly.entity_id
_entity_poly.type
_entity_poly.pdbx_seq_one_letter_code
_entity_poly.pdbx_strand_id
1 'polypeptide(L)'
;MANLDDMREFQQHWHAYRDEERRLADLCARVPLDISSLTVAERVRDLFDAPENLRLCAAAHEDVLAAALTAQPPITQAGDAAWGWWFEDDAWREYALLKPLVDERGALLAARAELDAKIEAALAADAAYQEACRAVEAYRASNAEDAAARAELAHRLEHLDEGYRAAEGSRLAGARASIDPRVRIGASFALGAVLVALVLGLPYLDLALEARIALAVVIGLVALLLASGLPSRGAALARERLWTRGEREHLERSLTDLDARVALRADEGKARGDEAEARRAELVRPFDEPQASIASHLEDVEGRMLALLDRDLTRRDGTYEAGALLELPFAEAYATAQQREWMLLDAWMRAYLAALPHEVEHTANLRASEEVWLEAHDPFGRRHWEDTDEVVARMEAGDASDSDRALALVTAG
;
A
#
# COMPACT_ATOMS: atom_id res chain seq x y z
N MET A 1 -46.52 -9.64 -64.92
CA MET A 1 -45.35 -10.43 -65.35
C MET A 1 -44.22 -9.44 -65.52
N ALA A 2 -43.20 -9.56 -64.68
CA ALA A 2 -42.05 -8.67 -64.65
C ALA A 2 -40.99 -9.13 -65.67
N ASN A 3 -40.40 -8.18 -66.38
CA ASN A 3 -39.26 -8.44 -67.27
C ASN A 3 -37.95 -8.43 -66.46
N LEU A 4 -36.81 -8.68 -67.12
CA LEU A 4 -35.51 -8.73 -66.44
C LEU A 4 -35.11 -7.41 -65.77
N ASP A 5 -35.44 -6.26 -66.37
CA ASP A 5 -35.12 -4.95 -65.80
C ASP A 5 -35.97 -4.67 -64.56
N ASP A 6 -37.28 -4.97 -64.62
CA ASP A 6 -38.18 -4.90 -63.46
C ASP A 6 -37.68 -5.81 -62.32
N MET A 7 -37.19 -7.01 -62.66
CA MET A 7 -36.66 -7.97 -61.69
C MET A 7 -35.33 -7.53 -61.07
N ARG A 8 -34.47 -6.82 -61.80
CA ARG A 8 -33.23 -6.23 -61.26
C ARG A 8 -33.53 -5.08 -60.31
N GLU A 9 -34.50 -4.24 -60.63
CA GLU A 9 -34.96 -3.18 -59.73
C GLU A 9 -35.55 -3.80 -58.45
N PHE A 10 -36.39 -4.83 -58.60
CA PHE A 10 -36.91 -5.58 -57.46
C PHE A 10 -35.80 -6.19 -56.59
N GLN A 11 -34.77 -6.78 -57.19
CA GLN A 11 -33.62 -7.33 -56.48
C GLN A 11 -32.84 -6.27 -55.68
N GLN A 12 -32.66 -5.08 -56.23
CA GLN A 12 -31.99 -3.98 -55.52
C GLN A 12 -32.75 -3.59 -54.25
N HIS A 13 -34.07 -3.41 -54.36
CA HIS A 13 -34.94 -3.11 -53.23
C HIS A 13 -35.03 -4.26 -52.22
N TRP A 14 -34.99 -5.51 -52.71
CA TRP A 14 -34.93 -6.69 -51.84
C TRP A 14 -33.65 -6.73 -51.01
N HIS A 15 -32.49 -6.44 -51.61
CA HIS A 15 -31.24 -6.32 -50.87
C HIS A 15 -31.28 -5.17 -49.85
N ALA A 16 -31.78 -4.00 -50.23
CA ALA A 16 -31.92 -2.86 -49.33
C ALA A 16 -32.82 -3.20 -48.13
N TYR A 17 -33.97 -3.84 -48.36
CA TYR A 17 -34.85 -4.32 -47.29
C TYR A 17 -34.13 -5.26 -46.32
N ARG A 18 -33.40 -6.26 -46.83
CA ARG A 18 -32.66 -7.22 -46.01
C ARG A 18 -31.50 -6.58 -45.24
N ASP A 19 -30.88 -5.57 -45.80
CA ASP A 19 -29.81 -4.81 -45.13
C ASP A 19 -30.38 -4.02 -43.96
N GLU A 20 -31.49 -3.31 -44.17
CA GLU A 20 -32.17 -2.56 -43.11
C GLU A 20 -32.80 -3.47 -42.05
N GLU A 21 -33.34 -4.63 -42.44
CA GLU A 21 -33.86 -5.63 -41.49
C GLU A 21 -32.75 -6.18 -40.59
N ARG A 22 -31.59 -6.52 -41.17
CA ARG A 22 -30.41 -6.94 -40.40
C ARG A 22 -29.92 -5.84 -39.47
N ARG A 23 -29.81 -4.60 -39.99
CA ARG A 23 -29.41 -3.44 -39.19
C ARG A 23 -30.37 -3.18 -38.03
N LEU A 24 -31.68 -3.30 -38.24
CA LEU A 24 -32.69 -3.12 -37.19
C LEU A 24 -32.57 -4.22 -36.13
N ALA A 25 -32.44 -5.48 -36.54
CA ALA A 25 -32.26 -6.60 -35.62
C ALA A 25 -31.01 -6.40 -34.76
N ASP A 26 -29.91 -5.94 -35.36
CA ASP A 26 -28.68 -5.61 -34.66
C ASP A 26 -28.86 -4.47 -33.64
N LEU A 27 -29.49 -3.37 -34.04
CA LEU A 27 -29.76 -2.24 -33.13
C LEU A 27 -30.65 -2.63 -31.95
N CYS A 28 -31.63 -3.52 -32.16
CA CYS A 28 -32.54 -3.99 -31.12
C CYS A 28 -31.94 -5.07 -30.22
N ALA A 29 -31.02 -5.89 -30.73
CA ALA A 29 -30.38 -6.97 -29.97
C ALA A 29 -29.17 -6.50 -29.15
N ARG A 30 -28.51 -5.41 -29.58
CA ARG A 30 -27.34 -4.84 -28.89
C ARG A 30 -27.80 -4.09 -27.64
N VAL A 31 -27.67 -4.72 -26.48
CA VAL A 31 -27.83 -4.05 -25.19
C VAL A 31 -26.58 -3.21 -24.93
N PRO A 32 -26.66 -1.87 -24.85
CA PRO A 32 -25.51 -1.06 -24.47
C PRO A 32 -24.99 -1.51 -23.10
N LEU A 33 -23.68 -1.69 -23.00
CA LEU A 33 -23.00 -2.06 -21.76
C LEU A 33 -23.36 -1.01 -20.71
N ASP A 34 -24.04 -1.33 -19.60
CA ASP A 34 -24.36 -0.31 -18.58
C ASP A 34 -23.18 -0.13 -17.60
N ILE A 35 -22.15 0.62 -18.03
CA ILE A 35 -21.01 0.95 -17.15
C ILE A 35 -21.39 1.90 -16.00
N SER A 36 -22.56 2.55 -16.07
CA SER A 36 -23.01 3.45 -15.01
C SER A 36 -23.30 2.69 -13.71
N SER A 37 -23.62 1.40 -13.83
CA SER A 37 -23.80 0.47 -12.73
C SER A 37 -22.48 -0.04 -12.10
N LEU A 38 -21.33 0.18 -12.75
CA LEU A 38 -20.04 -0.27 -12.22
C LEU A 38 -19.61 0.55 -11.02
N THR A 39 -19.23 -0.16 -9.96
CA THR A 39 -18.63 0.41 -8.75
C THR A 39 -17.26 1.01 -9.03
N VAL A 40 -16.82 1.90 -8.14
CA VAL A 40 -15.45 2.48 -8.19
C VAL A 40 -14.38 1.37 -8.23
N ALA A 41 -14.59 0.26 -7.52
CA ALA A 41 -13.66 -0.87 -7.51
C ALA A 41 -13.60 -1.60 -8.87
N GLU A 42 -14.70 -1.64 -9.62
CA GLU A 42 -14.75 -2.24 -10.96
C GLU A 42 -14.13 -1.31 -12.03
N ARG A 43 -14.28 0.01 -11.85
CA ARG A 43 -13.65 1.03 -12.71
C ARG A 43 -12.15 1.20 -12.48
N VAL A 44 -11.59 0.57 -11.45
CA VAL A 44 -10.15 0.50 -11.18
C VAL A 44 -9.51 -0.71 -11.89
N ARG A 45 -10.31 -1.59 -12.51
CA ARG A 45 -9.78 -2.70 -13.30
C ARG A 45 -9.08 -2.19 -14.55
N ASP A 46 -7.96 -2.84 -14.83
CA ASP A 46 -7.13 -2.54 -15.97
C ASP A 46 -7.87 -2.93 -17.27
N LEU A 47 -8.19 -1.92 -18.09
CA LEU A 47 -8.82 -2.11 -19.39
C LEU A 47 -7.86 -2.68 -20.43
N PHE A 48 -6.54 -2.59 -20.24
CA PHE A 48 -5.50 -2.97 -21.19
C PHE A 48 -4.93 -4.37 -20.94
N ASP A 49 -4.93 -4.83 -19.68
CA ASP A 49 -4.38 -6.14 -19.27
C ASP A 49 -5.38 -7.30 -19.48
N ALA A 50 -6.66 -7.04 -19.24
CA ALA A 50 -7.70 -8.06 -19.32
C ALA A 50 -8.96 -7.48 -19.98
N PRO A 51 -9.04 -7.46 -21.32
CA PRO A 51 -10.26 -7.06 -22.05
C PRO A 51 -11.48 -7.91 -21.67
N GLU A 52 -11.29 -9.12 -21.16
CA GLU A 52 -12.33 -9.94 -20.52
C GLU A 52 -12.93 -9.31 -19.24
N ASN A 53 -12.32 -8.30 -18.64
CA ASN A 53 -12.95 -7.52 -17.57
C ASN A 53 -14.21 -6.79 -18.07
N LEU A 54 -14.31 -6.52 -19.37
CA LEU A 54 -15.56 -6.07 -20.01
C LEU A 54 -16.61 -7.18 -20.05
N ARG A 55 -16.22 -8.48 -20.12
CA ARG A 55 -17.15 -9.63 -20.02
C ARG A 55 -17.79 -9.73 -18.64
N LEU A 56 -17.05 -9.39 -17.58
CA LEU A 56 -17.60 -9.33 -16.22
C LEU A 56 -18.65 -8.21 -16.06
N CYS A 57 -18.71 -7.25 -16.98
CA CYS A 57 -19.67 -6.15 -16.96
C CYS A 57 -21.02 -6.48 -17.64
N ALA A 58 -21.15 -7.58 -18.43
CA ALA A 58 -22.44 -8.18 -18.80
C ALA A 58 -22.28 -9.51 -19.58
N ALA A 59 -22.94 -10.57 -19.10
CA ALA A 59 -22.89 -11.95 -19.59
C ALA A 59 -23.48 -12.22 -21.02
N ALA A 60 -23.87 -11.19 -21.77
CA ALA A 60 -24.38 -11.34 -23.14
C ALA A 60 -23.31 -11.12 -24.24
N HIS A 61 -22.07 -10.79 -23.87
CA HIS A 61 -21.03 -10.30 -24.79
C HIS A 61 -19.82 -11.24 -24.91
N GLU A 62 -19.89 -12.46 -24.36
CA GLU A 62 -18.77 -13.42 -24.36
C GLU A 62 -18.30 -13.81 -25.76
N ASP A 63 -19.24 -14.05 -26.69
CA ASP A 63 -18.92 -14.54 -28.05
C ASP A 63 -18.32 -13.45 -28.95
N VAL A 64 -18.77 -12.20 -28.80
CA VAL A 64 -18.29 -11.06 -29.61
C VAL A 64 -16.90 -10.60 -29.15
N LEU A 65 -16.66 -10.52 -27.85
CA LEU A 65 -15.33 -10.26 -27.30
C LEU A 65 -14.38 -11.44 -27.49
N ALA A 66 -14.86 -12.70 -27.42
CA ALA A 66 -14.04 -13.87 -27.73
C ALA A 66 -13.54 -13.83 -29.18
N ALA A 67 -14.43 -13.60 -30.13
CA ALA A 67 -14.08 -13.57 -31.55
C ALA A 67 -13.08 -12.45 -31.89
N ALA A 68 -13.21 -11.28 -31.26
CA ALA A 68 -12.28 -10.16 -31.46
C ALA A 68 -10.89 -10.40 -30.84
N LEU A 69 -10.80 -11.14 -29.74
CA LEU A 69 -9.56 -11.35 -28.98
C LEU A 69 -8.77 -12.59 -29.40
N THR A 70 -9.39 -13.60 -30.03
CA THR A 70 -8.75 -14.92 -30.25
C THR A 70 -8.36 -15.24 -31.70
N ALA A 71 -7.97 -14.24 -32.50
CA ALA A 71 -7.29 -14.43 -33.79
C ALA A 71 -8.09 -15.13 -34.91
N GLN A 72 -8.81 -14.32 -35.70
CA GLN A 72 -8.83 -14.39 -37.18
C GLN A 72 -9.05 -12.97 -37.72
N PRO A 73 -8.48 -12.58 -38.87
CA PRO A 73 -8.88 -11.33 -39.51
C PRO A 73 -10.36 -11.44 -39.88
N PRO A 74 -11.23 -10.49 -39.48
CA PRO A 74 -12.63 -10.56 -39.87
C PRO A 74 -12.69 -10.50 -41.40
N ILE A 75 -13.22 -11.57 -41.96
CA ILE A 75 -13.58 -11.62 -43.36
C ILE A 75 -14.64 -10.54 -43.59
N THR A 76 -14.29 -9.64 -44.49
CA THR A 76 -15.12 -8.72 -45.29
C THR A 76 -15.72 -7.47 -44.67
N GLN A 77 -15.15 -6.36 -45.14
CA GLN A 77 -15.80 -5.16 -45.70
C GLN A 77 -16.78 -4.39 -44.80
N ALA A 78 -16.25 -3.29 -44.26
CA ALA A 78 -16.83 -1.94 -44.28
C ALA A 78 -18.36 -1.83 -44.35
N GLY A 79 -18.95 -1.49 -43.20
CA GLY A 79 -20.31 -1.00 -43.09
C GLY A 79 -20.82 -1.10 -41.66
N ASP A 80 -20.57 -0.07 -40.86
CA ASP A 80 -21.43 0.33 -39.73
C ASP A 80 -21.85 -0.74 -38.70
N ALA A 81 -21.00 -1.70 -38.37
CA ALA A 81 -21.19 -2.48 -37.15
C ALA A 81 -20.90 -1.57 -35.95
N ALA A 82 -21.92 -1.26 -35.14
CA ALA A 82 -21.95 -0.27 -34.05
C ALA A 82 -20.85 -0.32 -32.94
N TRP A 83 -19.81 -1.15 -33.09
CA TRP A 83 -18.55 -1.06 -32.33
C TRP A 83 -17.41 -0.34 -33.10
N GLY A 84 -17.49 -0.27 -34.44
CA GLY A 84 -16.53 0.46 -35.30
C GLY A 84 -16.56 1.98 -35.14
N TRP A 85 -17.48 2.51 -34.33
CA TRP A 85 -17.53 3.92 -33.92
C TRP A 85 -16.86 4.19 -32.56
N TRP A 86 -16.61 3.19 -31.72
CA TRP A 86 -15.85 3.38 -30.48
C TRP A 86 -14.34 3.31 -30.73
N PHE A 87 -13.95 2.40 -31.62
CA PHE A 87 -12.63 2.35 -32.22
C PHE A 87 -12.83 2.33 -33.74
N GLU A 88 -12.45 3.41 -34.43
CA GLU A 88 -12.18 3.33 -35.86
C GLU A 88 -11.17 2.19 -36.10
N ASP A 89 -11.14 1.57 -37.28
CA ASP A 89 -10.24 0.43 -37.59
C ASP A 89 -8.78 0.67 -37.16
N ASP A 90 -8.32 1.91 -37.21
CA ASP A 90 -6.98 2.30 -36.77
C ASP A 90 -6.82 2.37 -35.25
N ALA A 91 -7.87 2.66 -34.50
CA ALA A 91 -7.82 2.73 -33.04
C ALA A 91 -7.85 1.31 -32.41
N TRP A 92 -8.48 0.34 -33.07
CA TRP A 92 -8.32 -1.09 -32.74
C TRP A 92 -6.88 -1.59 -32.94
N ARG A 93 -6.15 -1.04 -33.92
CA ARG A 93 -4.73 -1.37 -34.11
C ARG A 93 -3.87 -0.89 -32.96
N GLU A 94 -4.12 0.30 -32.41
CA GLU A 94 -3.36 0.83 -31.27
C GLU A 94 -3.53 -0.06 -30.03
N TYR A 95 -4.76 -0.46 -29.74
CA TYR A 95 -5.04 -1.39 -28.63
C TYR A 95 -4.40 -2.77 -28.85
N ALA A 96 -4.44 -3.29 -30.09
CA ALA A 96 -3.77 -4.54 -30.46
C ALA A 96 -2.24 -4.47 -30.33
N LEU A 97 -1.63 -3.29 -30.50
CA LEU A 97 -0.20 -3.05 -30.29
C LEU A 97 0.16 -2.93 -28.81
N LEU A 98 -0.77 -2.52 -27.95
CA LEU A 98 -0.55 -2.36 -26.52
C LEU A 98 -0.51 -3.72 -25.78
N LYS A 99 -1.38 -4.67 -26.16
CA LYS A 99 -1.49 -5.97 -25.45
C LYS A 99 -0.16 -6.75 -25.36
N PRO A 100 0.63 -6.91 -26.44
CA PRO A 100 1.93 -7.55 -26.35
C PRO A 100 2.90 -6.87 -25.37
N LEU A 101 2.83 -5.54 -25.25
CA LEU A 101 3.67 -4.79 -24.33
C LEU A 101 3.23 -4.98 -22.87
N VAL A 102 1.93 -5.09 -22.62
CA VAL A 102 1.40 -5.42 -21.28
C VAL A 102 1.86 -6.83 -20.87
N ASP A 103 1.76 -7.80 -21.77
CA ASP A 103 2.23 -9.17 -21.54
C ASP A 103 3.75 -9.23 -21.30
N GLU A 104 4.51 -8.51 -22.10
CA GLU A 104 5.96 -8.39 -21.96
C GLU A 104 6.33 -7.76 -20.61
N ARG A 105 5.65 -6.68 -20.21
CA ARG A 105 5.82 -6.06 -18.90
C ARG A 105 5.50 -7.04 -17.77
N GLY A 106 4.39 -7.78 -17.87
CA GLY A 106 4.02 -8.81 -16.90
C GLY A 106 5.10 -9.89 -16.75
N ALA A 107 5.65 -10.36 -17.86
CA ALA A 107 6.75 -11.33 -17.87
C ALA A 107 8.02 -10.77 -17.22
N LEU A 108 8.37 -9.51 -17.48
CA LEU A 108 9.53 -8.85 -16.88
C LEU A 108 9.38 -8.63 -15.37
N LEU A 109 8.18 -8.26 -14.91
CA LEU A 109 7.89 -8.15 -13.46
C LEU A 109 7.98 -9.51 -12.77
N ALA A 110 7.47 -10.57 -13.41
CA ALA A 110 7.60 -11.93 -12.90
C ALA A 110 9.09 -12.38 -12.83
N ALA A 111 9.87 -12.08 -13.87
CA ALA A 111 11.32 -12.37 -13.90
C ALA A 111 12.07 -11.60 -12.80
N ARG A 112 11.71 -10.33 -12.55
CA ARG A 112 12.26 -9.55 -11.43
C ARG A 112 11.95 -10.19 -10.09
N ALA A 113 10.69 -10.59 -9.86
CA ALA A 113 10.27 -11.24 -8.63
C ALA A 113 10.99 -12.59 -8.40
N GLU A 114 11.17 -13.38 -9.46
CA GLU A 114 11.95 -14.63 -9.38
C GLU A 114 13.40 -14.36 -8.99
N LEU A 115 13.98 -13.28 -9.52
CA LEU A 115 15.36 -12.91 -9.23
C LEU A 115 15.54 -12.37 -7.81
N ASP A 116 14.60 -11.56 -7.33
CA ASP A 116 14.56 -11.10 -5.94
C ASP A 116 14.44 -12.31 -4.98
N ALA A 117 13.63 -13.31 -5.33
CA ALA A 117 13.55 -14.56 -4.56
C ALA A 117 14.87 -15.35 -4.55
N LYS A 118 15.62 -15.35 -5.67
CA LYS A 118 16.96 -15.97 -5.73
C LYS A 118 17.98 -15.24 -4.86
N ILE A 119 17.92 -13.91 -4.81
CA ILE A 119 18.76 -13.09 -3.93
C ILE A 119 18.47 -13.42 -2.46
N GLU A 120 17.20 -13.41 -2.07
CA GLU A 120 16.78 -13.77 -0.71
C GLU A 120 17.21 -15.19 -0.34
N ALA A 121 17.08 -16.15 -1.26
CA ALA A 121 17.56 -17.51 -1.04
C ALA A 121 19.08 -17.59 -0.87
N ALA A 122 19.86 -16.82 -1.64
CA ALA A 122 21.31 -16.76 -1.52
C ALA A 122 21.74 -16.15 -0.17
N LEU A 123 21.07 -15.09 0.27
CA LEU A 123 21.29 -14.45 1.57
C LEU A 123 20.90 -15.40 2.73
N ALA A 124 19.79 -16.11 2.61
CA ALA A 124 19.34 -17.07 3.61
C ALA A 124 20.28 -18.28 3.74
N ALA A 125 20.88 -18.73 2.64
CA ALA A 125 21.78 -19.88 2.61
C ALA A 125 23.20 -19.56 3.13
N ASP A 126 23.64 -18.29 3.12
CA ASP A 126 24.97 -17.90 3.55
C ASP A 126 25.07 -17.81 5.08
N ALA A 127 25.69 -18.82 5.70
CA ALA A 127 25.82 -18.91 7.15
C ALA A 127 26.58 -17.74 7.78
N ALA A 128 27.60 -17.21 7.09
CA ALA A 128 28.42 -16.10 7.59
C ALA A 128 27.61 -14.80 7.64
N TYR A 129 26.85 -14.50 6.58
CA TYR A 129 25.91 -13.38 6.56
C TYR A 129 24.85 -13.51 7.66
N GLN A 130 24.24 -14.69 7.81
CA GLN A 130 23.23 -14.93 8.85
C GLN A 130 23.79 -14.79 10.27
N GLU A 131 25.02 -15.25 10.51
CA GLU A 131 25.71 -15.08 11.79
C GLU A 131 25.99 -13.61 12.10
N ALA A 132 26.49 -12.85 11.10
CA ALA A 132 26.74 -11.42 11.25
C ALA A 132 25.44 -10.64 11.55
N CYS A 133 24.33 -10.94 10.84
CA CYS A 133 23.03 -10.33 11.10
C CYS A 133 22.52 -10.63 12.53
N ARG A 134 22.59 -11.89 12.98
CA ARG A 134 22.20 -12.27 14.35
C ARG A 134 23.05 -11.58 15.40
N ALA A 135 24.35 -11.43 15.15
CA ALA A 135 25.25 -10.71 16.05
C ALA A 135 24.82 -9.24 16.17
N VAL A 136 24.53 -8.56 15.05
CA VAL A 136 24.04 -7.17 15.06
C VAL A 136 22.72 -7.04 15.84
N GLU A 137 21.77 -7.96 15.65
CA GLU A 137 20.51 -7.98 16.40
C GLU A 137 20.73 -8.20 17.90
N ALA A 138 21.61 -9.13 18.28
CA ALA A 138 21.97 -9.38 19.67
C ALA A 138 22.61 -8.16 20.33
N TYR A 139 23.52 -7.47 19.63
CA TYR A 139 24.11 -6.21 20.12
C TYR A 139 23.07 -5.10 20.26
N ARG A 140 22.12 -4.98 19.31
CA ARG A 140 21.01 -4.00 19.41
C ARG A 140 20.11 -4.29 20.62
N ALA A 141 19.76 -5.55 20.87
CA ALA A 141 18.95 -5.95 22.01
C ALA A 141 19.68 -5.68 23.33
N SER A 142 20.95 -6.09 23.45
CA SER A 142 21.78 -5.81 24.64
C SER A 142 21.93 -4.31 24.89
N ASN A 143 22.15 -3.51 23.85
CA ASN A 143 22.26 -2.05 24.00
C ASN A 143 20.95 -1.40 24.45
N ALA A 144 19.79 -1.96 24.08
CA ALA A 144 18.50 -1.48 24.55
C ALA A 144 18.30 -1.78 26.06
N GLU A 145 18.72 -2.95 26.52
CA GLU A 145 18.70 -3.32 27.95
C GLU A 145 19.66 -2.43 28.75
N ASP A 146 20.88 -2.20 28.25
CA ASP A 146 21.84 -1.32 28.90
C ASP A 146 21.37 0.14 28.92
N ALA A 147 20.66 0.61 27.87
CA ALA A 147 20.07 1.94 27.86
C ALA A 147 18.98 2.10 28.94
N ALA A 148 18.17 1.07 29.17
CA ALA A 148 17.19 1.04 30.26
C ALA A 148 17.87 1.03 31.64
N ALA A 149 18.93 0.23 31.82
CA ALA A 149 19.73 0.20 33.04
C ALA A 149 20.45 1.53 33.30
N ARG A 150 20.97 2.19 32.25
CA ARG A 150 21.54 3.54 32.31
C ARG A 150 20.50 4.55 32.80
N ALA A 151 19.29 4.52 32.25
CA ALA A 151 18.21 5.41 32.63
C ALA A 151 17.79 5.21 34.10
N GLU A 152 17.72 3.96 34.57
CA GLU A 152 17.43 3.65 35.99
C GLU A 152 18.54 4.17 36.92
N LEU A 153 19.81 3.90 36.59
CA LEU A 153 20.95 4.35 37.40
C LEU A 153 21.08 5.88 37.41
N ALA A 154 20.85 6.55 36.29
CA ALA A 154 20.83 8.00 36.19
C ALA A 154 19.68 8.61 37.02
N HIS A 155 18.48 8.02 36.94
CA HIS A 155 17.33 8.44 37.75
C HIS A 155 17.60 8.28 39.25
N ARG A 156 18.20 7.15 39.66
CA ARG A 156 18.61 6.91 41.06
C ARG A 156 19.67 7.91 41.54
N LEU A 157 20.62 8.26 40.68
CA LEU A 157 21.65 9.25 40.99
C LEU A 157 21.05 10.65 41.18
N GLU A 158 20.11 11.04 40.33
CA GLU A 158 19.40 12.33 40.39
C GLU A 158 18.52 12.46 41.65
N HIS A 159 17.84 11.39 42.03
CA HIS A 159 16.90 11.38 43.17
C HIS A 159 17.53 10.89 44.49
N LEU A 160 18.85 10.67 44.50
CA LEU A 160 19.58 10.15 45.67
C LEU A 160 19.41 11.06 46.90
N ASP A 161 19.45 12.37 46.69
CA ASP A 161 19.27 13.37 47.74
C ASP A 161 17.81 13.50 48.21
N GLU A 162 16.83 13.25 47.33
CA GLU A 162 15.40 13.36 47.65
C GLU A 162 14.86 12.12 48.36
N GLY A 163 15.20 10.93 47.88
CA GLY A 163 14.91 9.65 48.56
C GLY A 163 15.53 9.60 49.95
N TYR A 164 16.71 10.20 50.12
CA TYR A 164 17.35 10.35 51.42
C TYR A 164 16.55 11.25 52.38
N ARG A 165 16.12 12.45 51.94
CA ARG A 165 15.31 13.37 52.76
C ARG A 165 13.97 12.75 53.20
N ALA A 166 13.35 11.93 52.33
CA ALA A 166 12.13 11.20 52.66
C ALA A 166 12.35 10.08 53.71
N ALA A 167 13.43 9.30 53.58
CA ALA A 167 13.81 8.28 54.56
C ALA A 167 14.20 8.88 55.93
N GLU A 168 14.91 10.01 55.94
CA GLU A 168 15.30 10.74 57.16
C GLU A 168 14.07 11.26 57.93
N GLY A 169 13.07 11.79 57.21
CA GLY A 169 11.79 12.21 57.80
C GLY A 169 11.03 11.07 58.49
N SER A 170 11.02 9.87 57.90
CA SER A 170 10.35 8.70 58.50
C SER A 170 11.08 8.15 59.74
N ARG A 171 12.43 8.14 59.73
CA ARG A 171 13.25 7.66 60.87
C ARG A 171 13.20 8.65 62.04
N LEU A 172 13.20 9.95 61.77
CA LEU A 172 13.03 10.98 62.82
C LEU A 172 11.61 10.97 63.41
N ALA A 173 10.58 10.66 62.62
CA ALA A 173 9.22 10.48 63.12
C ALA A 173 9.10 9.22 64.03
N GLY A 174 9.70 8.09 63.62
CA GLY A 174 9.75 6.87 64.45
C GLY A 174 10.61 6.99 65.71
N ALA A 175 11.72 7.73 65.66
CA ALA A 175 12.56 8.02 66.82
C ALA A 175 11.91 9.01 67.80
N ARG A 176 11.04 9.92 67.33
CA ARG A 176 10.23 10.78 68.21
C ARG A 176 9.07 10.02 68.87
N ALA A 177 8.54 8.98 68.23
CA ALA A 177 7.45 8.17 68.76
C ALA A 177 7.88 7.12 69.81
N SER A 178 9.17 6.77 69.88
CA SER A 178 9.68 5.65 70.70
C SER A 178 10.44 6.04 71.97
N ILE A 179 10.63 7.34 72.23
CA ILE A 179 11.21 7.79 73.51
C ILE A 179 10.07 7.99 74.51
N ASP A 180 9.75 6.94 75.26
CA ASP A 180 8.80 7.00 76.38
C ASP A 180 9.22 8.12 77.34
N PRO A 181 8.36 9.13 77.61
CA PRO A 181 8.71 10.24 78.49
C PRO A 181 9.18 9.78 79.88
N ARG A 182 8.79 8.57 80.30
CA ARG A 182 9.24 7.96 81.56
C ARG A 182 10.74 7.65 81.59
N VAL A 183 11.33 7.25 80.47
CA VAL A 183 12.78 6.98 80.37
C VAL A 183 13.58 8.28 80.41
N ARG A 184 13.04 9.37 79.82
CA ARG A 184 13.66 10.70 79.86
C ARG A 184 13.64 11.31 81.26
N ILE A 185 12.55 11.12 82.00
CA ILE A 185 12.42 11.53 83.40
C ILE A 185 13.33 10.67 84.28
N GLY A 186 13.36 9.35 84.08
CA GLY A 186 14.22 8.43 84.83
C GLY A 186 15.72 8.68 84.63
N ALA A 187 16.16 8.95 83.39
CA ALA A 187 17.54 9.31 83.10
C ALA A 187 17.92 10.67 83.71
N SER A 188 17.03 11.66 83.64
CA SER A 188 17.24 12.97 84.29
C SER A 188 17.30 12.87 85.81
N PHE A 189 16.48 12.00 86.42
CA PHE A 189 16.48 11.73 87.86
C PHE A 189 17.75 11.00 88.31
N ALA A 190 18.19 9.99 87.55
CA ALA A 190 19.42 9.26 87.84
C ALA A 190 20.64 10.18 87.73
N LEU A 191 20.67 11.06 86.71
CA LEU A 191 21.76 12.01 86.51
C LEU A 191 21.74 13.11 87.59
N GLY A 192 20.56 13.58 87.99
CA GLY A 192 20.40 14.48 89.14
C GLY A 192 20.84 13.83 90.46
N ALA A 193 20.50 12.56 90.69
CA ALA A 193 20.90 11.81 91.88
C ALA A 193 22.41 11.56 91.94
N VAL A 194 23.04 11.24 90.80
CA VAL A 194 24.50 11.10 90.69
C VAL A 194 25.20 12.43 90.92
N LEU A 195 24.66 13.54 90.40
CA LEU A 195 25.22 14.89 90.61
C LEU A 195 25.11 15.31 92.08
N VAL A 196 23.99 15.02 92.74
CA VAL A 196 23.78 15.27 94.18
C VAL A 196 24.72 14.40 95.03
N ALA A 197 24.89 13.12 94.69
CA ALA A 197 25.82 12.22 95.39
C ALA A 197 27.29 12.67 95.23
N LEU A 198 27.68 13.17 94.05
CA LEU A 198 29.02 13.69 93.80
C LEU A 198 29.27 15.02 94.52
N VAL A 199 28.32 15.94 94.53
CA VAL A 199 28.42 17.23 95.23
C VAL A 199 28.45 17.03 96.76
N LEU A 200 27.70 16.06 97.30
CA LEU A 200 27.71 15.72 98.73
C LEU A 200 28.94 14.89 99.15
N GLY A 201 29.57 14.14 98.24
CA GLY A 201 30.81 13.40 98.49
C GLY A 201 32.09 14.23 98.37
N LEU A 202 32.05 15.33 97.59
CA LEU A 202 33.14 16.28 97.37
C LEU A 202 33.78 16.90 98.65
N PRO A 203 33.07 17.19 99.75
CA PRO A 203 33.70 17.67 100.98
C PRO A 203 34.58 16.64 101.71
N TYR A 204 34.40 15.34 101.45
CA TYR A 204 35.13 14.25 102.10
C TYR A 204 36.44 13.84 101.38
N LEU A 205 36.72 14.46 100.24
CA LEU A 205 37.94 14.24 99.47
C LEU A 205 38.99 15.29 99.86
N ASP A 206 40.14 14.86 100.38
CA ASP A 206 41.21 15.76 100.88
C ASP A 206 41.96 16.46 99.71
N LEU A 207 41.27 17.41 99.07
CA LEU A 207 41.72 18.21 97.94
C LEU A 207 41.56 19.69 98.24
N ALA A 208 42.50 20.51 97.75
CA ALA A 208 42.41 21.97 97.81
C ALA A 208 41.11 22.48 97.15
N LEU A 209 40.54 23.56 97.72
CA LEU A 209 39.23 24.12 97.32
C LEU A 209 39.13 24.42 95.81
N GLU A 210 40.22 24.91 95.22
CA GLU A 210 40.31 25.25 93.79
C GLU A 210 40.15 24.01 92.88
N ALA A 211 40.71 22.86 93.29
CA ALA A 211 40.59 21.61 92.55
C ALA A 211 39.16 21.03 92.60
N ARG A 212 38.44 21.26 93.70
CA ARG A 212 37.04 20.82 93.87
C ARG A 212 36.09 21.57 92.93
N ILE A 213 36.29 22.89 92.78
CA ILE A 213 35.50 23.73 91.87
C ILE A 213 35.77 23.35 90.41
N ALA A 214 37.05 23.17 90.05
CA ALA A 214 37.42 22.74 88.70
C ALA A 214 36.79 21.38 88.33
N LEU A 215 36.81 20.41 89.25
CA LEU A 215 36.20 19.09 89.05
C LEU A 215 34.68 19.18 88.86
N ALA A 216 33.99 19.99 89.66
CA ALA A 216 32.53 20.17 89.55
C ALA A 216 32.14 20.82 88.21
N VAL A 217 32.92 21.79 87.72
CA VAL A 217 32.70 22.42 86.41
C VAL A 217 32.96 21.42 85.27
N VAL A 218 34.02 20.62 85.34
CA VAL A 218 34.30 19.58 84.35
C VAL A 218 33.19 18.53 84.32
N ILE A 219 32.74 18.05 85.48
CA ILE A 219 31.63 17.09 85.58
C ILE A 219 30.33 17.71 85.05
N GLY A 220 30.05 18.98 85.37
CA GLY A 220 28.90 19.72 84.84
C GLY A 220 28.94 19.85 83.32
N LEU A 221 30.10 20.15 82.74
CA LEU A 221 30.31 20.20 81.29
C LEU A 221 30.16 18.83 80.62
N VAL A 222 30.70 17.76 81.22
CA VAL A 222 30.56 16.39 80.72
C VAL A 222 29.11 15.92 80.78
N ALA A 223 28.39 16.24 81.87
CA ALA A 223 26.97 15.97 82.00
C ALA A 223 26.13 16.74 80.97
N LEU A 224 26.46 18.01 80.71
CA LEU A 224 25.82 18.83 79.67
C LEU A 224 26.06 18.28 78.26
N LEU A 225 27.28 17.78 77.99
CA LEU A 225 27.66 17.12 76.74
C LEU A 225 26.92 15.79 76.53
N LEU A 226 26.73 15.00 77.58
CA LEU A 226 25.96 13.75 77.54
C LEU A 226 24.45 14.00 77.39
N ALA A 227 23.90 15.01 78.08
CA ALA A 227 22.48 15.36 78.02
C ALA A 227 22.06 16.02 76.70
N SER A 228 22.99 16.70 76.02
CA SER A 228 22.71 17.40 74.75
C SER A 228 22.71 16.49 73.51
N GLY A 229 23.13 15.23 73.62
CA GLY A 229 23.09 14.25 72.51
C GLY A 229 23.89 14.66 71.27
N LEU A 230 24.79 15.65 71.40
CA LEU A 230 25.60 16.22 70.33
C LEU A 230 26.63 15.24 69.72
N PRO A 231 27.37 14.41 70.50
CA PRO A 231 28.40 13.56 69.90
C PRO A 231 27.84 12.40 69.08
N SER A 232 26.64 11.89 69.39
CA SER A 232 26.00 10.81 68.63
C SER A 232 25.37 11.31 67.33
N ARG A 233 24.82 12.54 67.31
CA ARG A 233 24.26 13.16 66.09
C ARG A 233 25.33 13.59 65.10
N GLY A 234 26.44 14.16 65.57
CA GLY A 234 27.56 14.56 64.69
C GLY A 234 28.27 13.36 64.05
N ALA A 235 28.48 12.29 64.81
CA ALA A 235 29.09 11.06 64.29
C ALA A 235 28.16 10.28 63.35
N ALA A 236 26.83 10.29 63.60
CA ALA A 236 25.84 9.74 62.69
C ALA A 236 25.82 10.50 61.36
N LEU A 237 25.69 11.84 61.40
CA LEU A 237 25.71 12.70 60.21
C LEU A 237 27.02 12.61 59.42
N ALA A 238 28.16 12.42 60.08
CA ALA A 238 29.45 12.23 59.42
C ALA A 238 29.54 10.86 58.73
N ARG A 239 29.09 9.77 59.38
CA ARG A 239 29.00 8.45 58.74
C ARG A 239 27.99 8.44 57.59
N GLU A 240 26.90 9.17 57.71
CA GLU A 240 25.85 9.26 56.70
C GLU A 240 26.32 10.05 55.47
N ARG A 241 27.05 11.16 55.65
CA ARG A 241 27.70 11.87 54.54
C ARG A 241 28.77 11.04 53.84
N LEU A 242 29.49 10.21 54.58
CA LEU A 242 30.46 9.28 54.01
C LEU A 242 29.75 8.16 53.23
N TRP A 243 28.58 7.70 53.69
CA TRP A 243 27.78 6.69 53.01
C TRP A 243 27.13 7.23 51.73
N THR A 244 26.48 8.39 51.75
CA THR A 244 25.88 9.00 50.54
C THR A 244 26.93 9.36 49.50
N ARG A 245 28.11 9.82 49.94
CA ARG A 245 29.26 10.02 49.06
C ARG A 245 29.74 8.69 48.46
N GLY A 246 29.82 7.63 49.26
CA GLY A 246 30.19 6.29 48.80
C GLY A 246 29.19 5.71 47.78
N GLU A 247 27.88 5.90 48.02
CA GLU A 247 26.82 5.45 47.12
C GLU A 247 26.82 6.24 45.82
N ARG A 248 27.00 7.56 45.89
CA ARG A 248 27.15 8.43 44.72
C ARG A 248 28.36 8.03 43.87
N GLU A 249 29.53 7.85 44.50
CA GLU A 249 30.74 7.40 43.81
C GLU A 249 30.56 6.00 43.21
N HIS A 250 29.77 5.12 43.84
CA HIS A 250 29.44 3.80 43.32
C HIS A 250 28.52 3.86 42.09
N LEU A 251 27.48 4.68 42.12
CA LEU A 251 26.56 4.90 41.00
C LEU A 251 27.27 5.59 39.81
N GLU A 252 28.09 6.61 40.07
CA GLU A 252 28.89 7.28 39.05
C GLU A 252 29.88 6.30 38.39
N ARG A 253 30.57 5.47 39.18
CA ARG A 253 31.44 4.41 38.64
C ARG A 253 30.67 3.38 37.81
N SER A 254 29.49 2.95 38.27
CA SER A 254 28.64 2.00 37.56
C SER A 254 28.12 2.56 36.24
N LEU A 255 27.75 3.85 36.20
CA LEU A 255 27.39 4.55 34.96
C LEU A 255 28.56 4.64 33.99
N THR A 256 29.77 4.98 34.46
CA THR A 256 30.94 5.06 33.58
C THR A 256 31.36 3.70 33.01
N ASP A 257 31.26 2.63 33.81
CA ASP A 257 31.52 1.26 33.34
C ASP A 257 30.47 0.80 32.34
N LEU A 258 29.20 1.10 32.59
CA LEU A 258 28.11 0.79 31.66
C LEU A 258 28.25 1.58 30.35
N ASP A 259 28.60 2.86 30.40
CA ASP A 259 28.84 3.69 29.23
C ASP A 259 30.01 3.17 28.38
N ALA A 260 31.09 2.71 29.02
CA ALA A 260 32.22 2.10 28.33
C ALA A 260 31.85 0.78 27.64
N ARG A 261 31.03 -0.06 28.28
CA ARG A 261 30.54 -1.32 27.71
C ARG A 261 29.61 -1.09 26.52
N VAL A 262 28.70 -0.11 26.63
CA VAL A 262 27.80 0.28 25.52
C VAL A 262 28.59 0.82 24.35
N ALA A 263 29.60 1.67 24.59
CA ALA A 263 30.46 2.19 23.53
C ALA A 263 31.22 1.07 22.80
N LEU A 264 31.83 0.14 23.54
CA LEU A 264 32.54 -1.00 22.96
C LEU A 264 31.60 -1.88 22.11
N ARG A 265 30.41 -2.21 22.62
CA ARG A 265 29.40 -3.00 21.88
C ARG A 265 28.85 -2.27 20.67
N ALA A 266 28.73 -0.94 20.72
CA ALA A 266 28.33 -0.14 19.57
C ALA A 266 29.37 -0.21 18.46
N ASP A 267 30.66 -0.13 18.81
CA ASP A 267 31.76 -0.29 17.84
C ASP A 267 31.82 -1.71 17.28
N GLU A 268 31.68 -2.74 18.11
CA GLU A 268 31.61 -4.15 17.67
C GLU A 268 30.39 -4.41 16.79
N GLY A 269 29.21 -3.89 17.18
CA GLY A 269 27.99 -4.01 16.40
C GLY A 269 28.08 -3.31 15.05
N LYS A 270 28.77 -2.17 14.98
CA LYS A 270 29.07 -1.48 13.72
C LYS A 270 29.99 -2.33 12.84
N ALA A 271 31.09 -2.87 13.39
CA ALA A 271 32.01 -3.71 12.63
C ALA A 271 31.32 -4.96 12.05
N ARG A 272 30.43 -5.60 12.82
CA ARG A 272 29.60 -6.71 12.33
C ARG A 272 28.55 -6.28 11.30
N GLY A 273 28.02 -5.06 11.42
CA GLY A 273 27.16 -4.46 10.41
C GLY A 273 27.89 -4.26 9.08
N ASP A 274 29.09 -3.69 9.13
CA ASP A 274 29.95 -3.48 7.95
C ASP A 274 30.33 -4.82 7.30
N GLU A 275 30.62 -5.87 8.10
CA GLU A 275 30.87 -7.24 7.63
C GLU A 275 29.63 -7.83 6.92
N ALA A 276 28.44 -7.68 7.52
CA ALA A 276 27.18 -8.15 6.93
C ALA A 276 26.85 -7.43 5.62
N GLU A 277 27.06 -6.11 5.56
CA GLU A 277 26.85 -5.32 4.34
C GLU A 277 27.83 -5.70 3.23
N ALA A 278 29.11 -5.87 3.55
CA ALA A 278 30.12 -6.33 2.60
C ALA A 278 29.77 -7.73 2.06
N ARG A 279 29.38 -8.66 2.94
CA ARG A 279 28.98 -10.01 2.54
C ARG A 279 27.70 -10.02 1.71
N ARG A 280 26.72 -9.19 2.07
CA ARG A 280 25.50 -8.97 1.25
C ARG A 280 25.87 -8.47 -0.14
N ALA A 281 26.76 -7.48 -0.25
CA ALA A 281 27.19 -6.95 -1.55
C ALA A 281 27.84 -8.05 -2.40
N GLU A 282 28.69 -8.91 -1.82
CA GLU A 282 29.28 -10.05 -2.54
C GLU A 282 28.23 -11.06 -3.05
N LEU A 283 27.22 -11.36 -2.23
CA LEU A 283 26.15 -12.31 -2.54
C LEU A 283 25.16 -11.76 -3.56
N VAL A 284 24.91 -10.45 -3.55
CA VAL A 284 24.01 -9.76 -4.50
C VAL A 284 24.71 -9.50 -5.84
N ARG A 285 26.03 -9.28 -5.86
CA ARG A 285 26.81 -8.93 -7.06
C ARG A 285 26.52 -9.78 -8.32
N PRO A 286 26.36 -11.12 -8.25
CA PRO A 286 26.03 -11.93 -9.42
C PRO A 286 24.68 -11.59 -10.07
N PHE A 287 23.81 -10.90 -9.34
CA PHE A 287 22.47 -10.54 -9.75
C PHE A 287 22.38 -9.09 -10.26
N ASP A 288 23.41 -8.26 -10.07
CA ASP A 288 23.41 -6.84 -10.47
C ASP A 288 23.15 -6.66 -11.98
N GLU A 289 23.85 -7.40 -12.83
CA GLU A 289 23.70 -7.33 -14.29
C GLU A 289 22.31 -7.81 -14.75
N PRO A 290 21.80 -8.98 -14.30
CA PRO A 290 20.41 -9.37 -14.53
C PRO A 290 19.37 -8.35 -14.04
N GLN A 291 19.54 -7.76 -12.85
CA GLN A 291 18.64 -6.72 -12.34
C GLN A 291 18.64 -5.48 -13.23
N ALA A 292 19.83 -5.01 -13.62
CA ALA A 292 19.98 -3.86 -14.49
C ALA A 292 19.38 -4.12 -15.88
N SER A 293 19.57 -5.34 -16.42
CA SER A 293 18.99 -5.74 -17.70
C SER A 293 17.45 -5.76 -17.67
N ILE A 294 16.85 -6.34 -16.61
CA ILE A 294 15.39 -6.37 -16.45
C ILE A 294 14.85 -4.95 -16.24
N ALA A 295 15.52 -4.13 -15.42
CA ALA A 295 15.11 -2.75 -15.17
C ALA A 295 15.14 -1.91 -16.47
N SER A 296 16.23 -1.98 -17.23
CA SER A 296 16.34 -1.28 -18.51
C SER A 296 15.28 -1.75 -19.52
N HIS A 297 14.97 -3.05 -19.55
CA HIS A 297 13.94 -3.56 -20.45
C HIS A 297 12.53 -3.14 -20.02
N LEU A 298 12.26 -3.12 -18.71
CA LEU A 298 11.02 -2.57 -18.16
C LEU A 298 10.85 -1.10 -18.55
N GLU A 299 11.88 -0.28 -18.39
CA GLU A 299 11.84 1.14 -18.78
C GLU A 299 11.53 1.33 -20.27
N ASP A 300 12.12 0.52 -21.15
CA ASP A 300 11.85 0.57 -22.59
C ASP A 300 10.40 0.16 -22.93
N VAL A 301 9.92 -0.94 -22.36
CA VAL A 301 8.54 -1.42 -22.56
C VAL A 301 7.54 -0.39 -22.04
N GLU A 302 7.75 0.11 -20.83
CA GLU A 302 6.90 1.13 -20.21
C GLU A 302 6.88 2.43 -21.03
N GLY A 303 8.04 2.86 -21.55
CA GLY A 303 8.13 4.00 -22.46
C GLY A 303 7.35 3.80 -23.77
N ARG A 304 7.46 2.61 -24.39
CA ARG A 304 6.68 2.26 -25.59
C ARG A 304 5.19 2.22 -25.32
N MET A 305 4.77 1.70 -24.17
CA MET A 305 3.35 1.70 -23.75
C MET A 305 2.81 3.11 -23.63
N LEU A 306 3.51 4.00 -22.92
CA LEU A 306 3.05 5.38 -22.74
C LEU A 306 3.02 6.16 -24.07
N ALA A 307 3.98 5.93 -24.96
CA ALA A 307 3.97 6.56 -26.28
C ALA A 307 2.77 6.15 -27.14
N LEU A 308 2.35 4.88 -27.08
CA LEU A 308 1.14 4.42 -27.76
C LEU A 308 -0.12 5.05 -27.15
N LEU A 309 -0.22 5.04 -25.83
CA LEU A 309 -1.37 5.62 -25.11
C LEU A 309 -1.49 7.13 -25.32
N ASP A 310 -0.38 7.87 -25.29
CA ASP A 310 -0.33 9.31 -25.55
C ASP A 310 -0.81 9.64 -26.97
N ARG A 311 -0.36 8.87 -27.96
CA ARG A 311 -0.79 9.02 -29.35
C ARG A 311 -2.28 8.75 -29.52
N ASP A 312 -2.78 7.68 -28.92
CA ASP A 312 -4.20 7.31 -29.02
C ASP A 312 -5.11 8.34 -28.33
N LEU A 313 -4.77 8.77 -27.11
CA LEU A 313 -5.53 9.80 -26.39
C LEU A 313 -5.49 11.15 -27.10
N THR A 314 -4.36 11.55 -27.68
CA THR A 314 -4.27 12.79 -28.49
C THR A 314 -5.24 12.78 -29.66
N ARG A 315 -5.52 11.61 -30.22
CA ARG A 315 -6.47 11.45 -31.33
C ARG A 315 -7.93 11.42 -30.85
N ARG A 316 -8.21 10.73 -29.74
CA ARG A 316 -9.59 10.42 -29.30
C ARG A 316 -10.15 11.42 -28.29
N ASP A 317 -9.32 11.99 -27.42
CA ASP A 317 -9.72 12.97 -26.41
C ASP A 317 -9.34 14.40 -26.86
N GLY A 318 -10.32 15.15 -27.36
CA GLY A 318 -10.11 16.56 -27.73
C GLY A 318 -9.76 17.50 -26.58
N THR A 319 -9.82 17.02 -25.32
CA THR A 319 -9.39 17.75 -24.12
C THR A 319 -8.02 17.32 -23.60
N TYR A 320 -7.39 16.32 -24.24
CA TYR A 320 -6.08 15.80 -23.86
C TYR A 320 -4.97 16.63 -24.50
N GLU A 321 -3.90 16.87 -23.73
CA GLU A 321 -2.70 17.57 -24.20
C GLU A 321 -1.62 16.56 -24.59
N ALA A 322 -1.17 16.63 -25.84
CA ALA A 322 -0.16 15.73 -26.36
C ALA A 322 1.14 15.81 -25.55
N GLY A 323 1.70 14.65 -25.18
CA GLY A 323 2.89 14.53 -24.35
C GLY A 323 2.63 14.54 -22.84
N ALA A 324 1.41 14.79 -22.37
CA ALA A 324 1.12 14.90 -20.93
C ALA A 324 1.44 13.61 -20.15
N LEU A 325 1.22 12.43 -20.74
CA LEU A 325 1.59 11.15 -20.13
C LEU A 325 3.11 10.94 -20.02
N LEU A 326 3.88 11.52 -20.94
CA LEU A 326 5.33 11.31 -21.02
C LEU A 326 6.11 12.12 -19.97
N GLU A 327 5.48 13.10 -19.34
CA GLU A 327 6.06 13.91 -18.25
C GLU A 327 5.93 13.23 -16.88
N LEU A 328 5.14 12.17 -16.77
CA LEU A 328 4.79 11.50 -15.53
C LEU A 328 5.56 10.19 -15.33
N PRO A 329 5.82 9.76 -14.08
CA PRO A 329 6.28 8.40 -13.79
C PRO A 329 5.28 7.36 -14.33
N PHE A 330 5.78 6.21 -14.79
CA PHE A 330 4.93 5.20 -15.47
C PHE A 330 3.64 4.85 -14.71
N ALA A 331 3.71 4.59 -13.41
CA ALA A 331 2.51 4.22 -12.64
C ALA A 331 1.44 5.32 -12.63
N GLU A 332 1.86 6.59 -12.55
CA GLU A 332 0.96 7.74 -12.56
C GLU A 332 0.44 8.04 -13.96
N ALA A 333 1.31 7.97 -14.97
CA ALA A 333 0.96 8.10 -16.37
C ALA A 333 -0.07 7.04 -16.79
N TYR A 334 0.20 5.77 -16.48
CA TYR A 334 -0.66 4.66 -16.81
C TYR A 334 -2.02 4.75 -16.11
N ALA A 335 -2.06 5.13 -14.82
CA ALA A 335 -3.31 5.38 -14.12
C ALA A 335 -4.11 6.56 -14.72
N THR A 336 -3.42 7.62 -15.14
CA THR A 336 -4.03 8.78 -15.81
C THR A 336 -4.63 8.36 -17.16
N ALA A 337 -3.91 7.57 -17.95
CA ALA A 337 -4.40 7.04 -19.21
C ALA A 337 -5.66 6.19 -19.02
N GLN A 338 -5.65 5.28 -18.03
CA GLN A 338 -6.81 4.47 -17.68
C GLN A 338 -8.03 5.31 -17.30
N GLN A 339 -7.82 6.33 -16.46
CA GLN A 339 -8.91 7.23 -16.06
C GLN A 339 -9.52 7.94 -17.28
N ARG A 340 -8.68 8.38 -18.22
CA ARG A 340 -9.12 9.04 -19.45
C ARG A 340 -9.90 8.10 -20.36
N GLU A 341 -9.43 6.86 -20.55
CA GLU A 341 -10.18 5.84 -21.30
C GLU A 341 -11.57 5.59 -20.72
N TRP A 342 -11.67 5.47 -19.40
CA TRP A 342 -12.96 5.32 -18.72
C TRP A 342 -13.89 6.53 -18.93
N MET A 343 -13.34 7.75 -18.93
CA MET A 343 -14.12 8.97 -19.20
C MET A 343 -14.61 9.02 -20.64
N LEU A 344 -13.75 8.66 -21.60
CA LEU A 344 -14.14 8.57 -23.00
C LEU A 344 -15.27 7.54 -23.18
N LEU A 345 -15.17 6.39 -22.52
CA LEU A 345 -16.15 5.30 -22.65
C LEU A 345 -17.51 5.73 -22.11
N ASP A 346 -17.54 6.41 -20.96
CA ASP A 346 -18.77 6.98 -20.41
C ASP A 346 -19.39 8.02 -21.34
N ALA A 347 -18.57 8.92 -21.89
CA ALA A 347 -19.05 9.96 -22.81
C ALA A 347 -19.65 9.36 -24.09
N TRP A 348 -18.97 8.39 -24.69
CA TRP A 348 -19.45 7.70 -25.88
C TRP A 348 -20.74 6.92 -25.62
N MET A 349 -20.79 6.15 -24.53
CA MET A 349 -21.99 5.38 -24.22
C MET A 349 -23.21 6.27 -24.02
N ARG A 350 -23.06 7.43 -23.37
CA ARG A 350 -24.15 8.40 -23.22
C ARG A 350 -24.62 8.92 -24.59
N ALA A 351 -23.69 9.24 -25.48
CA ALA A 351 -24.01 9.67 -26.83
C ALA A 351 -24.73 8.58 -27.63
N TYR A 352 -24.24 7.34 -27.55
CA TYR A 352 -24.85 6.17 -28.19
C TYR A 352 -26.28 5.94 -27.69
N LEU A 353 -26.48 5.90 -26.37
CA LEU A 353 -27.79 5.72 -25.75
C LEU A 353 -28.79 6.82 -26.12
N ALA A 354 -28.31 8.06 -26.26
CA ALA A 354 -29.14 9.18 -26.70
C ALA A 354 -29.55 9.07 -28.18
N ALA A 355 -28.68 8.54 -29.04
CA ALA A 355 -28.93 8.39 -30.46
C ALA A 355 -29.72 7.12 -30.81
N LEU A 356 -29.59 6.04 -30.03
CA LEU A 356 -30.14 4.72 -30.34
C LEU A 356 -31.63 4.71 -30.66
N PRO A 357 -32.53 5.39 -29.90
CA PRO A 357 -33.96 5.41 -30.22
C PRO A 357 -34.24 6.01 -31.61
N HIS A 358 -33.52 7.08 -31.97
CA HIS A 358 -33.67 7.74 -33.26
C HIS A 358 -33.16 6.86 -34.40
N GLU A 359 -32.02 6.18 -34.21
CA GLU A 359 -31.49 5.24 -35.21
C GLU A 359 -32.43 4.05 -35.42
N VAL A 360 -32.99 3.48 -34.35
CA VAL A 360 -33.98 2.40 -34.43
C VAL A 360 -35.22 2.87 -35.19
N GLU A 361 -35.74 4.05 -34.89
CA GLU A 361 -36.89 4.62 -35.60
C GLU A 361 -36.57 4.87 -37.08
N HIS A 362 -35.40 5.45 -37.37
CA HIS A 362 -34.97 5.74 -38.74
C HIS A 362 -34.84 4.45 -39.58
N THR A 363 -34.11 3.45 -39.08
CA THR A 363 -33.93 2.15 -39.74
C THR A 363 -35.26 1.40 -39.88
N ALA A 364 -36.14 1.45 -38.87
CA ALA A 364 -37.47 0.85 -38.97
C ALA A 364 -38.32 1.52 -40.07
N ASN A 365 -38.24 2.85 -40.20
CA ASN A 365 -38.94 3.59 -41.25
C ASN A 365 -38.38 3.28 -42.64
N LEU A 366 -37.06 3.17 -42.79
CA LEU A 366 -36.43 2.75 -44.06
C LEU A 366 -36.87 1.34 -44.44
N ARG A 367 -36.76 0.37 -43.52
CA ARG A 367 -37.22 -1.00 -43.74
C ARG A 367 -38.70 -1.08 -44.12
N ALA A 368 -39.55 -0.28 -43.47
CA ALA A 368 -40.98 -0.22 -43.79
C ALA A 368 -41.23 0.42 -45.17
N SER A 369 -40.45 1.44 -45.55
CA SER A 369 -40.52 2.05 -46.88
C SER A 369 -40.16 1.06 -47.99
N GLU A 370 -39.08 0.30 -47.79
CA GLU A 370 -38.67 -0.76 -48.73
C GLU A 370 -39.73 -1.87 -48.82
N GLU A 371 -40.30 -2.29 -47.69
CA GLU A 371 -41.39 -3.28 -47.70
C GLU A 371 -42.60 -2.81 -48.49
N VAL A 372 -43.05 -1.57 -48.28
CA VAL A 372 -44.19 -1.00 -49.02
C VAL A 372 -43.89 -0.95 -50.51
N TRP A 373 -42.66 -0.61 -50.90
CA TRP A 373 -42.26 -0.63 -52.30
C TRP A 373 -42.30 -2.05 -52.88
N LEU A 374 -41.75 -3.04 -52.16
CA LEU A 374 -41.73 -4.44 -52.57
C LEU A 374 -43.14 -5.03 -52.68
N GLU A 375 -44.05 -4.72 -51.75
CA GLU A 375 -45.45 -5.16 -51.82
C GLU A 375 -46.20 -4.55 -53.00
N ALA A 376 -45.90 -3.30 -53.36
CA ALA A 376 -46.52 -2.62 -54.49
C ALA A 376 -46.01 -3.13 -55.86
N HIS A 377 -44.77 -3.63 -55.91
CA HIS A 377 -44.11 -4.10 -57.15
C HIS A 377 -43.89 -5.61 -57.18
N ASP A 378 -44.61 -6.36 -56.32
CA ASP A 378 -44.45 -7.80 -56.12
C ASP A 378 -44.69 -8.60 -57.42
N PRO A 379 -43.63 -9.18 -58.02
CA PRO A 379 -43.74 -9.83 -59.33
C PRO A 379 -44.28 -11.26 -59.25
N PHE A 380 -44.19 -11.91 -58.08
CA PHE A 380 -44.48 -13.34 -57.94
C PHE A 380 -45.02 -13.78 -56.56
N GLY A 381 -45.29 -12.85 -55.64
CA GLY A 381 -45.82 -13.13 -54.32
C GLY A 381 -44.76 -13.04 -53.22
N ARG A 382 -45.06 -12.33 -52.13
CA ARG A 382 -44.24 -12.19 -50.91
C ARG A 382 -43.55 -13.45 -50.40
N ARG A 383 -44.20 -14.61 -50.52
CA ARG A 383 -43.63 -15.90 -50.08
C ARG A 383 -42.38 -16.35 -50.87
N HIS A 384 -42.10 -15.71 -52.00
CA HIS A 384 -40.99 -16.03 -52.91
C HIS A 384 -39.93 -14.92 -52.98
N TRP A 385 -40.02 -13.89 -52.13
CA TRP A 385 -39.03 -12.81 -52.14
C TRP A 385 -37.62 -13.31 -51.81
N GLU A 386 -37.49 -14.35 -50.98
CA GLU A 386 -36.20 -14.99 -50.71
C GLU A 386 -35.56 -15.63 -51.95
N ASP A 387 -36.38 -16.03 -52.94
CA ASP A 387 -35.95 -16.66 -54.19
C ASP A 387 -35.47 -15.62 -55.24
N THR A 388 -35.56 -14.32 -54.94
CA THR A 388 -35.31 -13.23 -55.91
C THR A 388 -33.96 -13.34 -56.60
N ASP A 389 -32.88 -13.63 -55.86
CA ASP A 389 -31.54 -13.73 -56.43
C ASP A 389 -31.43 -14.88 -57.43
N GLU A 390 -32.06 -16.01 -57.13
CA GLU A 390 -32.05 -17.17 -58.01
C GLU A 390 -32.95 -16.94 -59.24
N VAL A 391 -34.11 -16.31 -59.05
CA VAL A 391 -35.02 -15.93 -60.14
C VAL A 391 -34.32 -14.99 -61.13
N VAL A 392 -33.65 -13.94 -60.64
CA VAL A 392 -32.88 -13.02 -61.50
C VAL A 392 -31.78 -13.77 -62.23
N ALA A 393 -31.00 -14.60 -61.53
CA ALA A 393 -29.91 -15.37 -62.14
C ALA A 393 -30.40 -16.27 -63.29
N ARG A 394 -31.58 -16.90 -63.14
CA ARG A 394 -32.20 -17.72 -64.20
C ARG A 394 -32.64 -16.89 -65.42
N MET A 395 -33.17 -15.69 -65.18
CA MET A 395 -33.55 -14.79 -66.27
C MET A 395 -32.32 -14.22 -67.00
N GLU A 396 -31.25 -13.90 -66.27
CA GLU A 396 -29.97 -13.45 -66.85
C GLU A 396 -29.29 -14.55 -67.67
N ALA A 397 -29.41 -15.81 -67.27
CA ALA A 397 -28.93 -16.97 -68.02
C ALA A 397 -29.74 -17.22 -69.32
N GLY A 398 -30.89 -16.57 -69.49
CA GLY A 398 -31.79 -16.78 -70.63
C GLY A 398 -32.65 -18.04 -70.53
N ASP A 399 -32.70 -18.69 -69.35
CA ASP A 399 -33.52 -19.89 -69.11
C ASP A 399 -35.03 -19.58 -69.08
N ALA A 400 -35.38 -18.33 -68.77
CA ALA A 400 -36.75 -17.84 -68.67
C ALA A 400 -36.88 -16.42 -69.26
N SER A 401 -38.03 -16.17 -69.89
CA SER A 401 -38.39 -14.88 -70.49
C SER A 401 -39.03 -13.89 -69.50
N ASP A 402 -39.48 -14.37 -68.34
CA ASP A 402 -40.29 -13.64 -67.37
C ASP A 402 -40.17 -14.27 -65.97
N SER A 403 -40.59 -13.49 -64.97
CA SER A 403 -40.53 -13.82 -63.55
C SER A 403 -41.26 -15.11 -63.17
N ASP A 404 -42.44 -15.38 -63.74
CA ASP A 404 -43.26 -16.56 -63.40
C ASP A 404 -42.59 -17.85 -63.87
N ARG A 405 -42.05 -17.84 -65.09
CA ARG A 405 -41.34 -18.99 -65.64
C ARG A 405 -40.02 -19.24 -64.94
N ALA A 406 -39.31 -18.18 -64.55
CA ALA A 406 -38.08 -18.29 -63.77
C ALA A 406 -38.36 -18.87 -62.38
N LEU A 407 -39.39 -18.37 -61.68
CA LEU A 407 -39.78 -18.91 -60.37
C LEU A 407 -40.23 -20.38 -60.46
N ALA A 408 -40.94 -20.76 -61.52
CA ALA A 408 -41.32 -22.16 -61.74
C ALA A 408 -40.08 -23.08 -61.89
N LEU A 409 -38.98 -22.57 -62.45
CA LEU A 409 -37.72 -23.32 -62.56
C LEU A 409 -36.99 -23.42 -61.23
N VAL A 410 -37.01 -22.36 -60.41
CA VAL A 410 -36.42 -22.35 -59.07
C VAL A 410 -37.17 -23.31 -58.13
N THR A 411 -38.50 -23.30 -58.18
CA THR A 411 -39.35 -24.11 -57.28
C THR A 411 -39.52 -25.57 -57.71
N ALA A 412 -39.17 -25.92 -58.95
CA ALA A 412 -39.23 -27.29 -59.48
C ALA A 412 -37.90 -28.05 -59.42
N GLY A 413 -36.80 -27.36 -59.11
CA GLY A 413 -35.50 -27.95 -58.77
C GLY A 413 -35.43 -28.34 -57.30
#